data_AF-A0A1I3THX0-F1
#
_entry.id   AF-A0A1I3THX0-F1
#
_cell.length_a   1.000
_cell.length_b   1.000
_cell.length_c   1.000
_cell.angle_alpha   90.00
_cell.angle_beta   90.00
_cell.angle_gamma   90.00
#
_symmetry.space_group_name_H-M   'P 1'
#
loop_
_entity.id
_entity.type
_entity.pdbx_description
1 polymer ?
#
loop_
_entity_poly.entity_id
_entity_poly.type
_entity_poly.pdbx_seq_one_letter_code
_entity_poly.pdbx_strand_id
1 'polypeptide(L)'
;MRIALASDHAGFDYKERIKLFLIESGHHVHDFGTNSDVSVDYPVYIRPAAEAVAAGECDRGIVLGGSGNGEAIVANRVPGVRCALCWNVETAKLGREHNNANVISIGQRMIDFEEAIAIVQTWLETPFAGGRHLRRIRQIDRHHASHPADSNGHESPLPHRTDLIDQASYICDSCREEFSFPVDISDGADQQVLEKCPICCHENTIQVSLDNSGRLTIRGDQHING
;
A
#
# COMPACT_ATOMS: atom_id res chain seq x y z
N MET A 1 -3.84 -27.89 1.12
CA MET A 1 -3.92 -26.58 1.81
C MET A 1 -5.38 -26.14 1.87
N ARG A 2 -5.73 -25.25 2.80
CA ARG A 2 -7.02 -24.55 2.87
C ARG A 2 -6.92 -23.26 2.05
N ILE A 3 -7.76 -23.10 1.04
CA ILE A 3 -7.73 -21.97 0.12
C ILE A 3 -9.05 -21.20 0.22
N ALA A 4 -8.96 -19.92 0.59
CA ALA A 4 -10.09 -18.99 0.50
C ALA A 4 -10.30 -18.61 -0.96
N LEU A 5 -11.55 -18.66 -1.42
CA LEU A 5 -11.92 -18.32 -2.78
C LEU A 5 -13.09 -17.36 -2.76
N ALA A 6 -13.00 -16.26 -3.50
CA ALA A 6 -14.08 -15.28 -3.57
C ALA A 6 -14.10 -14.55 -4.93
N SER A 7 -15.26 -14.04 -5.32
CA SER A 7 -15.40 -13.17 -6.49
C SER A 7 -16.62 -12.26 -6.39
N ASP A 8 -16.66 -11.23 -7.23
CA ASP A 8 -17.95 -10.70 -7.67
C ASP A 8 -18.53 -11.53 -8.82
N HIS A 9 -19.64 -11.04 -9.35
CA HIS A 9 -20.32 -11.61 -10.51
C HIS A 9 -19.47 -11.68 -11.77
N ALA A 10 -18.52 -10.74 -11.96
CA ALA A 10 -17.68 -10.69 -13.14
C ALA A 10 -16.56 -11.74 -13.12
N GLY A 11 -16.17 -12.22 -11.94
CA GLY A 11 -15.20 -13.31 -11.74
C GLY A 11 -15.83 -14.69 -11.47
N PHE A 12 -17.15 -14.80 -11.48
CA PHE A 12 -17.87 -16.00 -11.01
C PHE A 12 -17.58 -17.26 -11.83
N ASP A 13 -17.54 -17.18 -13.16
CA ASP A 13 -17.26 -18.35 -14.02
C ASP A 13 -15.86 -18.93 -13.76
N TYR A 14 -14.85 -18.06 -13.73
CA TYR A 14 -13.48 -18.51 -13.45
C TYR A 14 -13.34 -19.01 -12.02
N LYS A 15 -14.06 -18.41 -11.05
CA LYS A 15 -14.09 -18.90 -9.66
C LYS A 15 -14.55 -20.36 -9.60
N GLU A 16 -15.68 -20.69 -10.19
CA GLU A 16 -16.22 -22.06 -10.13
C GLU A 16 -15.31 -23.08 -10.82
N ARG A 17 -14.70 -22.69 -11.94
CA ARG A 17 -13.77 -23.57 -12.66
C ARG A 17 -12.44 -23.76 -11.92
N ILE A 18 -11.89 -22.70 -11.32
CA ILE A 18 -10.70 -22.77 -10.46
C ILE A 18 -11.00 -23.60 -9.21
N LYS A 19 -12.18 -23.46 -8.61
CA LYS A 19 -12.61 -24.27 -7.46
C LYS A 19 -12.52 -25.76 -7.75
N LEU A 20 -13.01 -26.21 -8.91
CA LEU A 20 -12.90 -27.60 -9.36
C LEU A 20 -11.42 -28.04 -9.47
N PHE A 21 -10.60 -27.25 -10.16
CA PHE A 21 -9.17 -27.52 -10.30
C PHE A 21 -8.45 -27.66 -8.94
N LEU A 22 -8.77 -26.78 -7.97
CA LEU A 22 -8.16 -26.82 -6.64
C LEU A 22 -8.57 -28.08 -5.86
N ILE A 23 -9.84 -28.48 -5.96
CA ILE A 23 -10.36 -29.71 -5.32
C ILE A 23 -9.68 -30.94 -5.93
N GLU A 24 -9.60 -31.02 -7.25
CA GLU A 24 -8.92 -32.09 -7.98
C GLU A 24 -7.43 -32.16 -7.65
N SER A 25 -6.80 -31.01 -7.38
CA SER A 25 -5.41 -30.88 -6.91
C SER A 25 -5.22 -31.20 -5.42
N GLY A 26 -6.26 -31.68 -4.72
CA GLY A 26 -6.19 -32.10 -3.32
C GLY A 26 -6.19 -30.94 -2.31
N HIS A 27 -6.73 -29.78 -2.68
CA HIS A 27 -6.90 -28.64 -1.77
C HIS A 27 -8.32 -28.58 -1.18
N HIS A 28 -8.44 -28.05 0.03
CA HIS A 28 -9.72 -27.75 0.66
C HIS A 28 -10.10 -26.31 0.32
N VAL A 29 -11.21 -26.10 -0.39
CA VAL A 29 -11.66 -24.76 -0.78
C VAL A 29 -12.73 -24.26 0.17
N HIS A 30 -12.56 -23.06 0.72
CA HIS A 30 -13.59 -22.30 1.39
C HIS A 30 -14.06 -21.19 0.45
N ASP A 31 -15.25 -21.35 -0.10
CA ASP A 31 -15.84 -20.42 -1.06
C ASP A 31 -16.70 -19.39 -0.32
N PHE A 32 -16.24 -18.14 -0.32
CA PHE A 32 -16.93 -17.02 0.31
C PHE A 32 -17.99 -16.40 -0.60
N GLY A 33 -18.15 -16.91 -1.83
CA GLY A 33 -19.06 -16.38 -2.83
C GLY A 33 -18.41 -15.32 -3.73
N THR A 34 -19.14 -14.69 -4.64
CA THR A 34 -20.57 -14.87 -4.90
C THR A 34 -20.91 -16.24 -5.48
N ASN A 35 -22.20 -16.60 -5.46
CA ASN A 35 -22.70 -17.92 -5.90
C ASN A 35 -23.51 -17.85 -7.19
N SER A 36 -23.45 -16.72 -7.91
CA SER A 36 -24.15 -16.51 -9.18
C SER A 36 -23.50 -15.40 -9.99
N ASP A 37 -23.89 -15.28 -11.26
CA ASP A 37 -23.53 -14.20 -12.20
C ASP A 37 -24.39 -12.93 -12.03
N VAL A 38 -25.30 -12.91 -11.05
CA VAL A 38 -26.10 -11.74 -10.70
C VAL A 38 -25.21 -10.65 -10.11
N SER A 39 -25.40 -9.40 -10.58
CA SER A 39 -24.59 -8.26 -10.16
C SER A 39 -24.57 -8.06 -8.65
N VAL A 40 -23.36 -7.90 -8.12
CA VAL A 40 -23.05 -7.73 -6.70
C VAL A 40 -21.77 -6.93 -6.52
N ASP A 41 -21.56 -6.40 -5.33
CA ASP A 41 -20.38 -5.63 -4.95
C ASP A 41 -19.26 -6.53 -4.43
N TYR A 42 -18.10 -6.55 -5.10
CA TYR A 42 -16.94 -7.34 -4.71
C TYR A 42 -16.50 -7.20 -3.23
N PRO A 43 -16.54 -6.01 -2.57
CA PRO A 43 -16.02 -5.89 -1.21
C PRO A 43 -16.71 -6.79 -0.19
N VAL A 44 -17.99 -7.12 -0.41
CA VAL A 44 -18.79 -7.99 0.48
C VAL A 44 -18.21 -9.40 0.57
N TYR A 45 -17.61 -9.89 -0.52
CA TYR A 45 -17.09 -11.26 -0.62
C TYR A 45 -15.58 -11.32 -0.44
N ILE A 46 -14.85 -10.35 -0.98
CA ILE A 46 -13.39 -10.34 -0.96
C ILE A 46 -12.85 -10.09 0.46
N ARG A 47 -13.49 -9.20 1.24
CA ARG A 47 -13.01 -8.87 2.59
C ARG A 47 -13.06 -10.07 3.54
N PRO A 48 -14.17 -10.82 3.67
CA PRO A 48 -14.19 -12.04 4.49
C PRO A 48 -13.16 -13.10 4.06
N ALA A 49 -12.97 -13.30 2.76
CA ALA A 49 -11.95 -14.22 2.24
C ALA A 49 -10.53 -13.79 2.65
N ALA A 50 -10.24 -12.49 2.53
CA ALA A 50 -8.96 -11.92 2.93
C ALA A 50 -8.74 -11.99 4.46
N GLU A 51 -9.78 -11.73 5.25
CA GLU A 51 -9.77 -11.84 6.72
C GLU A 51 -9.52 -13.28 7.18
N ALA A 52 -10.12 -14.27 6.53
CA ALA A 52 -9.88 -15.69 6.83
C ALA A 52 -8.41 -16.10 6.56
N VAL A 53 -7.78 -15.52 5.53
CA VAL A 53 -6.34 -15.73 5.27
C VAL A 53 -5.48 -15.02 6.33
N ALA A 54 -5.82 -13.78 6.70
CA ALA A 54 -5.11 -13.05 7.75
C ALA A 54 -5.20 -13.75 9.11
N ALA A 55 -6.35 -14.34 9.44
CA ALA A 55 -6.60 -15.08 10.67
C ALA A 55 -5.96 -16.48 10.70
N GLY A 56 -5.43 -16.98 9.57
CA GLY A 56 -4.87 -18.33 9.47
C GLY A 56 -5.91 -19.45 9.39
N GLU A 57 -7.19 -19.11 9.18
CA GLU A 57 -8.27 -20.06 8.88
C GLU A 57 -8.11 -20.67 7.49
N CYS A 58 -7.61 -19.88 6.54
CA CYS A 58 -7.14 -20.32 5.24
C CYS A 58 -5.64 -20.07 5.11
N ASP A 59 -4.93 -20.99 4.46
CA ASP A 59 -3.48 -20.87 4.27
C ASP A 59 -3.15 -19.82 3.19
N ARG A 60 -4.06 -19.67 2.21
CA ARG A 60 -3.91 -18.83 1.02
C ARG A 60 -5.27 -18.38 0.47
N GLY A 61 -5.30 -17.31 -0.32
CA GLY A 61 -6.54 -16.79 -0.94
C GLY A 61 -6.43 -16.51 -2.44
N ILE A 62 -7.53 -16.69 -3.17
CA ILE A 62 -7.67 -16.32 -4.58
C ILE A 62 -8.96 -15.51 -4.73
N VAL A 63 -8.85 -14.30 -5.29
CA VAL A 63 -9.97 -13.36 -5.42
C VAL A 63 -10.15 -12.92 -6.86
N LEU A 64 -11.37 -13.00 -7.40
CA LEU A 64 -11.64 -12.76 -8.82
C LEU A 64 -12.64 -11.64 -9.05
N GLY A 65 -12.44 -10.91 -10.13
CA GLY A 65 -13.44 -9.98 -10.64
C GLY A 65 -13.23 -9.69 -12.11
N GLY A 66 -13.82 -8.59 -12.59
CA GLY A 66 -13.69 -8.21 -14.00
C GLY A 66 -12.23 -7.93 -14.39
N SER A 67 -11.57 -7.03 -13.66
CA SER A 67 -10.15 -6.68 -13.88
C SER A 67 -9.21 -7.20 -12.79
N GLY A 68 -9.74 -7.64 -11.65
CA GLY A 68 -8.96 -8.03 -10.47
C GLY A 68 -8.46 -6.84 -9.64
N ASN A 69 -8.56 -5.60 -10.13
CA ASN A 69 -8.02 -4.45 -9.41
C ASN A 69 -8.79 -4.14 -8.13
N GLY A 70 -10.13 -4.11 -8.21
CA GLY A 70 -10.98 -3.79 -7.05
C GLY A 70 -10.81 -4.83 -5.95
N GLU A 71 -10.72 -6.09 -6.34
CA GLU A 71 -10.53 -7.23 -5.46
C GLU A 71 -9.15 -7.18 -4.79
N ALA A 72 -8.09 -6.91 -5.56
CA ALA A 72 -6.75 -6.73 -5.02
C ALA A 72 -6.68 -5.55 -4.03
N ILE A 73 -7.34 -4.43 -4.35
CA ILE A 73 -7.40 -3.26 -3.48
C ILE A 73 -8.10 -3.59 -2.16
N VAL A 74 -9.25 -4.27 -2.20
CA VAL A 74 -9.99 -4.65 -0.99
C VAL A 74 -9.18 -5.62 -0.13
N ALA A 75 -8.62 -6.67 -0.74
CA ALA A 75 -7.84 -7.67 -0.01
C ALA A 75 -6.64 -7.02 0.70
N ASN A 76 -5.91 -6.13 0.02
CA ASN A 76 -4.76 -5.42 0.60
C ASN A 76 -5.12 -4.41 1.71
N ARG A 77 -6.41 -4.08 1.92
CA ARG A 77 -6.84 -3.28 3.08
C ARG A 77 -6.96 -4.10 4.36
N VAL A 78 -6.82 -5.42 4.29
CA VAL A 78 -6.85 -6.31 5.46
C VAL A 78 -5.42 -6.46 6.02
N PRO A 79 -5.17 -6.05 7.27
CA PRO A 79 -3.91 -6.30 7.96
C PRO A 79 -3.42 -7.76 7.83
N GLY A 80 -2.15 -7.94 7.46
CA GLY A 80 -1.56 -9.27 7.26
C GLY A 80 -1.81 -9.89 5.88
N VAL A 81 -2.58 -9.24 5.01
CA VAL A 81 -2.75 -9.66 3.61
C VAL A 81 -1.77 -8.94 2.70
N ARG A 82 -1.15 -9.71 1.81
CA ARG A 82 -0.36 -9.25 0.68
C ARG A 82 -0.96 -9.88 -0.57
N CYS A 83 -1.86 -9.14 -1.21
CA CYS A 83 -2.53 -9.53 -2.42
C CYS A 83 -1.77 -9.03 -3.65
N ALA A 84 -1.34 -9.97 -4.51
CA ALA A 84 -0.75 -9.64 -5.81
C ALA A 84 -1.82 -9.73 -6.91
N LEU A 85 -1.99 -8.66 -7.68
CA LEU A 85 -2.74 -8.71 -8.93
C LEU A 85 -1.90 -9.44 -9.98
N CYS A 86 -2.41 -10.52 -10.55
CA CYS A 86 -1.70 -11.37 -11.49
C CYS A 86 -2.43 -11.38 -12.84
N TRP A 87 -1.69 -11.04 -13.90
CA TRP A 87 -2.18 -11.02 -15.28
C TRP A 87 -1.32 -11.87 -16.23
N ASN A 88 -0.30 -12.54 -15.69
CA ASN A 88 0.48 -13.58 -16.37
C ASN A 88 1.23 -14.45 -15.35
N VAL A 89 1.75 -15.60 -15.78
CA VAL A 89 2.58 -16.52 -14.97
C VAL A 89 3.74 -15.82 -14.26
N GLU A 90 4.41 -14.87 -14.91
CA GLU A 90 5.57 -14.16 -14.35
C GLU A 90 5.19 -13.32 -13.12
N THR A 91 4.10 -12.54 -13.21
CA THR A 91 3.59 -11.74 -12.09
C THR A 91 3.15 -12.62 -10.92
N ALA A 92 2.57 -13.79 -11.19
CA ALA A 92 2.20 -14.77 -10.18
C ALA A 92 3.43 -15.31 -9.43
N LYS A 93 4.46 -15.73 -10.19
CA LYS A 93 5.74 -16.20 -9.67
C LYS A 93 6.42 -15.12 -8.82
N LEU A 94 6.62 -13.92 -9.37
CA LEU A 94 7.29 -12.82 -8.68
C LEU A 94 6.49 -12.35 -7.45
N GLY A 95 5.16 -12.33 -7.53
CA GLY A 95 4.28 -12.05 -6.39
C GLY A 95 4.53 -13.02 -5.24
N ARG A 96 4.64 -14.32 -5.54
CA ARG A 96 4.92 -15.34 -4.52
C ARG A 96 6.36 -15.30 -4.01
N GLU A 97 7.32 -15.27 -4.93
CA GLU A 97 8.76 -15.40 -4.67
C GLU A 97 9.32 -14.18 -3.93
N HIS A 98 8.94 -12.97 -4.37
CA HIS A 98 9.48 -11.72 -3.84
C HIS A 98 8.61 -11.06 -2.77
N ASN A 99 7.28 -11.25 -2.79
CA ASN A 99 6.38 -10.55 -1.88
C ASN A 99 5.71 -11.48 -0.87
N ASN A 100 5.99 -12.79 -0.95
CA ASN A 100 5.31 -13.81 -0.14
C ASN A 100 3.78 -13.58 -0.16
N ALA A 101 3.24 -13.30 -1.36
CA ALA A 101 1.83 -13.01 -1.52
C ALA A 101 1.01 -14.20 -1.03
N ASN A 102 0.19 -13.97 -0.01
CA ASN A 102 -0.72 -14.96 0.57
C ASN A 102 -2.12 -14.89 -0.05
N VAL A 103 -2.40 -13.85 -0.84
CA VAL A 103 -3.57 -13.75 -1.70
C VAL A 103 -3.13 -13.39 -3.12
N ILE A 104 -3.82 -13.89 -4.14
CA ILE A 104 -3.72 -13.39 -5.51
C ILE A 104 -5.06 -12.89 -5.99
N SER A 105 -5.04 -11.90 -6.89
CA SER A 105 -6.21 -11.47 -7.63
C SER A 105 -6.05 -11.67 -9.12
N ILE A 106 -7.12 -12.11 -9.77
CA ILE A 106 -7.16 -12.37 -11.21
C ILE A 106 -8.38 -11.67 -11.82
N GLY A 107 -8.15 -10.96 -12.92
CA GLY A 107 -9.22 -10.35 -13.71
C GLY A 107 -9.71 -11.31 -14.80
N GLN A 108 -10.91 -11.86 -14.64
CA GLN A 108 -11.49 -12.81 -15.59
C GLN A 108 -11.60 -12.22 -17.01
N ARG A 109 -11.83 -10.91 -17.15
CA ARG A 109 -11.96 -10.26 -18.47
C ARG A 109 -10.61 -9.93 -19.12
N MET A 110 -9.51 -10.17 -18.41
CA MET A 110 -8.17 -9.74 -18.82
C MET A 110 -7.35 -10.86 -19.47
N ILE A 111 -7.66 -12.11 -19.16
CA ILE A 111 -6.89 -13.29 -19.58
C ILE A 111 -7.81 -14.46 -19.92
N ASP A 112 -7.32 -15.38 -20.74
CA ASP A 112 -8.00 -16.66 -20.97
C ASP A 112 -7.93 -17.56 -19.72
N PHE A 113 -8.70 -18.64 -19.74
CA PHE A 113 -8.82 -19.50 -18.57
C PHE A 113 -7.58 -20.38 -18.38
N GLU A 114 -6.95 -20.79 -19.49
CA GLU A 114 -5.71 -21.56 -19.50
C GLU A 114 -4.59 -20.79 -18.78
N GLU A 115 -4.42 -19.49 -19.07
CA GLU A 115 -3.49 -18.62 -18.37
C GLU A 115 -3.89 -18.44 -16.89
N ALA A 116 -5.18 -18.32 -16.57
CA ALA A 116 -5.65 -18.22 -15.19
C ALA A 116 -5.25 -19.46 -14.36
N ILE A 117 -5.39 -20.67 -14.91
CA ILE A 117 -4.95 -21.91 -14.26
C ILE A 117 -3.43 -21.95 -14.12
N ALA A 118 -2.69 -21.55 -15.15
CA ALA A 118 -1.22 -21.49 -15.10
C ALA A 118 -0.72 -20.52 -14.02
N ILE A 119 -1.39 -19.37 -13.87
CA ILE A 119 -1.15 -18.39 -12.79
C ILE A 119 -1.38 -19.02 -11.42
N VAL A 120 -2.55 -19.65 -11.22
CA VAL A 120 -2.92 -20.28 -9.94
C VAL A 120 -1.91 -21.36 -9.57
N GLN A 121 -1.60 -22.27 -10.49
CA GLN A 121 -0.65 -23.35 -10.28
C GLN A 121 0.74 -22.81 -9.94
N THR A 122 1.27 -21.89 -10.76
CA THR A 122 2.60 -21.29 -10.55
C THR A 122 2.69 -20.62 -9.19
N TRP A 123 1.66 -19.85 -8.81
CA TRP A 123 1.64 -19.19 -7.52
C TRP A 123 1.59 -20.17 -6.34
N LEU A 124 0.80 -21.24 -6.43
CA LEU A 124 0.72 -22.28 -5.39
C LEU A 124 2.07 -22.96 -5.17
N GLU A 125 2.73 -23.36 -6.26
CA GLU A 125 3.97 -24.14 -6.27
C GLU A 125 5.23 -23.31 -5.96
N THR A 126 5.23 -22.01 -6.29
CA THR A 126 6.42 -21.16 -6.10
C THR A 126 6.75 -20.98 -4.61
N PRO A 127 7.99 -21.30 -4.17
CA PRO A 127 8.42 -21.04 -2.81
C PRO A 127 8.77 -19.56 -2.58
N PHE A 128 8.74 -19.11 -1.32
CA PHE A 128 9.22 -17.77 -0.97
C PHE A 128 10.76 -17.74 -0.98
N ALA A 129 11.37 -16.72 -1.62
CA ALA A 129 12.83 -16.62 -1.69
C ALA A 129 13.50 -16.12 -0.39
N GLY A 130 12.77 -15.45 0.51
CA GLY A 130 13.36 -14.93 1.75
C GLY A 130 14.43 -13.85 1.51
N GLY A 131 15.49 -13.83 2.31
CA GLY A 131 16.61 -12.89 2.17
C GLY A 131 16.18 -11.41 2.13
N ARG A 132 16.59 -10.67 1.09
CA ARG A 132 16.26 -9.24 0.91
C ARG A 132 14.75 -8.97 0.85
N HIS A 133 13.97 -9.96 0.42
CA HIS A 133 12.52 -9.87 0.28
C HIS A 133 11.82 -9.87 1.63
N LEU A 134 12.29 -10.69 2.57
CA LEU A 134 11.74 -10.73 3.93
C LEU A 134 11.91 -9.37 4.64
N ARG A 135 13.04 -8.69 4.42
CA ARG A 135 13.26 -7.33 4.94
C ARG A 135 12.21 -6.35 4.43
N ARG A 136 11.85 -6.41 3.14
CA ARG A 136 10.85 -5.53 2.51
C ARG A 136 9.44 -5.86 2.99
N ILE A 137 9.11 -7.14 3.15
CA ILE A 137 7.83 -7.56 3.74
C ILE A 137 7.68 -7.01 5.15
N ARG A 138 8.71 -7.07 5.99
CA ARG A 138 8.69 -6.44 7.33
C ARG A 138 8.55 -4.90 7.30
N GLN A 139 8.79 -4.25 6.16
CA GLN A 139 8.49 -2.83 6.00
C GLN A 139 7.02 -2.63 5.61
N ILE A 140 6.47 -3.50 4.76
CA ILE A 140 5.05 -3.49 4.38
C ILE A 140 4.15 -3.82 5.57
N ASP A 141 4.45 -4.91 6.28
CA ASP A 141 3.66 -5.41 7.42
C ASP A 141 3.86 -4.55 8.68
N ARG A 142 4.80 -3.58 8.65
CA ARG A 142 4.91 -2.58 9.71
C ARG A 142 3.69 -1.67 9.60
N HIS A 143 2.63 -2.04 10.30
CA HIS A 143 1.51 -1.16 10.55
C HIS A 143 2.06 0.14 11.14
N HIS A 144 1.83 1.27 10.47
CA HIS A 144 1.72 2.53 11.19
C HIS A 144 0.62 2.29 12.21
N ALA A 145 0.98 2.14 13.49
CA ALA A 145 0.00 1.96 14.54
C ALA A 145 -1.08 3.02 14.35
N SER A 146 -2.31 2.59 14.07
CA SER A 146 -3.46 3.44 14.29
C SER A 146 -3.34 3.91 15.73
N HIS A 147 -3.29 5.23 15.90
CA HIS A 147 -3.23 5.84 17.21
C HIS A 147 -4.41 5.27 18.01
N PRO A 148 -4.21 4.86 19.28
CA PRO A 148 -5.34 4.44 20.11
C PRO A 148 -6.34 5.59 20.11
N ALA A 149 -7.59 5.31 19.75
CA ALA A 149 -8.64 6.31 19.81
C ALA A 149 -8.76 6.79 21.27
N ASP A 150 -8.64 8.09 21.48
CA ASP A 150 -8.89 8.69 22.79
C ASP A 150 -10.33 8.40 23.24
N SER A 151 -10.56 8.31 24.55
CA SER A 151 -11.78 7.84 25.21
C SER A 151 -13.07 8.64 24.93
N ASN A 152 -13.07 9.56 23.96
CA ASN A 152 -14.17 10.47 23.64
C ASN A 152 -14.74 10.31 22.21
N GLY A 153 -14.32 9.30 21.45
CA GLY A 153 -14.96 8.95 20.17
C GLY A 153 -14.86 10.00 19.06
N HIS A 154 -13.88 10.90 19.11
CA HIS A 154 -13.48 11.70 17.96
C HIS A 154 -12.42 10.91 17.18
N GLU A 155 -12.61 10.77 15.86
CA GLU A 155 -11.49 10.45 14.97
C GLU A 155 -10.43 11.53 15.21
N SER A 156 -9.31 11.15 15.82
CA SER A 156 -8.15 12.01 15.90
C SER A 156 -7.79 12.38 14.47
N PRO A 157 -7.62 13.68 14.14
CA PRO A 157 -6.89 14.05 12.95
C PRO A 157 -5.58 13.27 12.97
N LEU A 158 -5.09 12.86 11.79
CA LEU A 158 -3.73 12.34 11.57
C LEU A 158 -2.76 12.96 12.58
N PRO A 159 -1.77 12.24 13.13
CA PRO A 159 -0.82 12.86 14.03
C PRO A 159 -0.24 14.10 13.35
N HIS A 160 -0.74 15.26 13.77
CA HIS A 160 0.02 16.47 13.68
C HIS A 160 1.26 16.12 14.48
N ARG A 161 2.38 15.91 13.77
CA ARG A 161 3.73 16.05 14.31
C ARG A 161 3.64 17.31 15.18
N THR A 162 3.45 17.14 16.49
CA THR A 162 2.86 18.21 17.32
C THR A 162 3.88 19.29 17.66
N ASP A 163 5.06 19.24 17.03
CA ASP A 163 6.09 20.26 17.11
C ASP A 163 6.68 20.49 15.70
N LEU A 164 5.85 20.80 14.69
CA LEU A 164 6.34 21.33 13.41
C LEU A 164 5.51 22.53 13.00
N ILE A 165 6.20 23.62 12.65
CA ILE A 165 5.64 24.58 11.73
C ILE A 165 5.81 23.93 10.35
N ASP A 166 4.73 23.35 9.82
CA ASP A 166 4.80 22.43 8.67
C ASP A 166 5.54 23.03 7.46
N GLN A 167 5.52 24.36 7.27
CA GLN A 167 6.19 25.04 6.16
C GLN A 167 6.62 26.46 6.53
N ALA A 168 7.80 26.85 6.07
CA ALA A 168 8.32 28.21 6.07
C ALA A 168 8.42 28.73 4.63
N SER A 169 8.23 30.03 4.40
CA SER A 169 8.42 30.63 3.07
C SER A 169 9.70 31.47 2.98
N TYR A 170 10.35 31.40 1.84
CA TYR A 170 11.58 32.14 1.54
C TYR A 170 11.53 32.72 0.13
N ILE A 171 12.12 33.91 -0.04
CA ILE A 171 12.26 34.56 -1.34
C ILE A 171 13.66 34.24 -1.87
N CYS A 172 13.74 33.50 -2.97
CA CYS A 172 15.00 33.11 -3.59
C CYS A 172 15.93 34.31 -3.85
N ASP A 173 17.20 34.19 -3.46
CA ASP A 173 18.19 35.27 -3.59
C ASP A 173 18.50 35.60 -5.06
N SER A 174 18.34 34.62 -5.96
CA SER A 174 18.64 34.76 -7.38
C SER A 174 17.43 35.23 -8.20
N CYS A 175 16.31 34.50 -8.16
CA CYS A 175 15.16 34.80 -9.04
C CYS A 175 14.04 35.59 -8.37
N ARG A 176 14.12 35.83 -7.05
CA ARG A 176 13.13 36.59 -6.27
C ARG A 176 11.74 35.96 -6.17
N GLU A 177 11.59 34.71 -6.59
CA GLU A 177 10.36 33.94 -6.41
C GLU A 177 10.27 33.39 -4.99
N GLU A 178 9.06 33.45 -4.43
CA GLU A 178 8.74 32.87 -3.12
C GLU A 178 8.53 31.35 -3.25
N PHE A 179 9.15 30.58 -2.38
CA PHE A 179 8.93 29.14 -2.27
C PHE A 179 8.84 28.70 -0.82
N SER A 180 8.15 27.58 -0.59
CA SER A 180 7.98 27.00 0.74
C SER A 180 8.89 25.80 0.93
N PHE A 181 9.42 25.63 2.14
CA PHE A 181 10.30 24.53 2.53
C PHE A 181 9.95 24.05 3.96
N PRO A 182 10.19 22.76 4.27
CA PRO A 182 9.88 22.23 5.60
C PRO A 182 10.90 22.71 6.63
N VAL A 183 10.44 22.98 7.86
CA VAL A 183 11.31 23.29 9.01
C VAL A 183 11.08 22.28 10.11
N ASP A 184 12.16 21.67 10.59
CA ASP A 184 12.12 20.76 11.74
C ASP A 184 12.56 21.48 13.02
N ILE A 185 11.61 21.99 13.81
CA ILE A 185 11.92 22.74 15.04
C ILE A 185 12.49 21.85 16.16
N SER A 186 12.51 20.52 15.99
CA SER A 186 13.17 19.62 16.95
C SER A 186 14.70 19.68 16.88
N ASP A 187 15.26 20.27 15.82
CA ASP A 187 16.72 20.35 15.58
C ASP A 187 17.41 21.55 16.27
N GLY A 188 16.68 22.28 17.12
CA GLY A 188 17.19 23.39 17.93
C GLY A 188 16.65 24.76 17.53
N ALA A 189 16.92 25.78 18.36
CA ALA A 189 16.33 27.12 18.22
C ALA A 189 16.90 27.94 17.06
N ASP A 190 18.13 27.68 16.62
CA ASP A 190 18.78 28.35 15.49
C ASP A 190 19.34 27.29 14.54
N GLN A 191 18.93 27.35 13.26
CA GLN A 191 19.25 26.34 12.25
C GLN A 191 19.65 27.00 10.94
N GLN A 192 20.59 26.37 10.22
CA GLN A 192 20.96 26.75 8.86
C GLN A 192 20.51 25.67 7.89
N VAL A 193 19.58 26.02 7.01
CA VAL A 193 18.98 25.10 6.04
C VAL A 193 19.48 25.45 4.64
N LEU A 194 19.90 24.43 3.88
CA LEU A 194 20.31 24.55 2.49
C LEU A 194 19.18 24.05 1.59
N GLU A 195 18.55 24.94 0.83
CA GLU A 195 17.42 24.60 -0.05
C GLU A 195 17.61 25.09 -1.48
N LYS A 196 17.17 24.28 -2.45
CA LYS A 196 17.21 24.64 -3.87
C LYS A 196 15.89 25.30 -4.27
N CYS A 197 15.98 26.50 -4.84
CA CYS A 197 14.80 27.15 -5.41
C CYS A 197 14.21 26.25 -6.52
N PRO A 198 12.92 25.90 -6.47
CA PRO A 198 12.30 25.03 -7.48
C PRO A 198 12.19 25.69 -8.86
N ILE A 199 12.34 27.02 -8.94
CA ILE A 199 12.20 27.78 -10.18
C ILE A 199 13.54 27.90 -10.91
N CYS A 200 14.58 28.41 -10.25
CA CYS A 200 15.88 28.66 -10.88
C CYS A 200 16.99 27.69 -10.44
N CYS A 201 16.68 26.73 -9.58
CA CYS A 201 17.61 25.74 -9.02
C CYS A 201 18.80 26.34 -8.23
N HIS A 202 18.79 27.65 -7.92
CA HIS A 202 19.81 28.29 -7.09
C HIS A 202 19.77 27.71 -5.66
N GLU A 203 20.93 27.41 -5.10
CA GLU A 203 21.08 26.97 -3.71
C GLU A 203 21.00 28.20 -2.80
N ASN A 204 20.01 28.23 -1.90
CA ASN A 204 19.83 29.27 -0.91
C ASN A 204 20.27 28.73 0.44
N THR A 205 20.97 29.56 1.19
CA THR A 205 21.35 29.27 2.57
C THR A 205 20.46 30.10 3.49
N ILE A 206 19.59 29.43 4.23
CA ILE A 206 18.47 30.06 4.95
C ILE A 206 18.69 29.86 6.45
N GLN A 207 18.73 30.95 7.20
CA GLN A 207 18.78 30.93 8.66
C GLN A 207 17.36 30.93 9.23
N VAL A 208 17.08 29.96 10.08
CA VAL A 208 15.78 29.79 10.73
C VAL A 208 15.98 29.85 12.24
N SER A 209 15.33 30.83 12.88
CA SER A 209 15.39 31.04 14.33
C SER A 209 13.99 30.95 14.95
N LEU A 210 13.87 30.26 16.07
CA LEU A 210 12.66 30.16 16.87
C LEU A 210 12.85 30.92 18.18
N ASP A 211 11.98 31.89 18.45
CA ASP A 211 12.01 32.60 19.73
C ASP A 211 11.29 31.81 20.85
N ASN A 212 11.48 32.24 22.10
CA ASN A 212 10.87 31.62 23.28
C ASN A 212 9.33 31.69 23.30
N SER A 213 8.71 32.43 22.38
CA SER A 213 7.26 32.50 22.20
C SER A 213 6.75 31.58 21.07
N GLY A 214 7.64 30.81 20.44
CA GLY A 214 7.31 29.90 19.34
C GLY A 214 7.18 30.60 17.98
N ARG A 215 7.64 31.86 17.85
CA ARG A 215 7.58 32.60 16.59
C ARG A 215 8.83 32.30 15.75
N LEU A 216 8.60 31.88 14.51
CA LEU A 216 9.64 31.63 13.51
C LEU A 216 10.12 32.93 12.87
N THR A 217 11.43 33.11 12.78
CA THR A 217 12.10 34.18 12.02
C THR A 217 12.99 33.55 10.96
N ILE A 218 12.79 33.94 9.70
CA ILE A 218 13.56 33.45 8.56
C ILE A 218 14.42 34.59 8.04
N ARG A 219 15.71 34.34 7.85
CA ARG A 219 16.64 35.30 7.27
C ARG A 219 17.47 34.63 6.18
N GLY A 220 17.58 35.30 5.06
CA GLY A 220 18.56 34.95 4.03
C GLY A 220 19.94 35.39 4.45
N ASP A 221 20.96 34.69 3.98
CA ASP A 221 22.32 35.21 4.05
C ASP A 221 22.41 36.39 3.08
N GLN A 222 22.25 37.61 3.58
CA GLN A 222 22.54 38.80 2.80
C GLN A 222 24.06 38.88 2.62
N HIS A 223 24.58 38.15 1.64
CA HIS A 223 25.79 38.59 0.96
C HIS A 223 25.45 39.87 0.20
N ILE A 224 25.53 40.99 0.92
CA ILE A 224 25.70 42.32 0.35
C ILE A 224 27.07 42.29 -0.34
N ASN A 225 27.11 41.83 -1.59
CA ASN A 225 28.23 42.14 -2.45
C ASN A 225 28.07 43.61 -2.87
N GLY A 226 28.98 44.45 -2.36
CA GLY A 226 29.23 45.78 -2.90
C GLY A 226 29.81 45.75 -4.31
#